data_AF-A0A9D0ID25-F1
#
_entry.id   AF-A0A9D0ID25-F1
#
_cell.length_a   1.000
_cell.length_b   1.000
_cell.length_c   1.000
_cell.angle_alpha   90.00
_cell.angle_beta   90.00
_cell.angle_gamma   90.00
#
_symmetry.space_group_name_H-M   'P 1'
#
loop_
_entity.id
_entity.type
_entity.pdbx_description
1 polymer ?
#
loop_
_entity_poly.entity_id
_entity_poly.type
_entity_poly.pdbx_seq_one_letter_code
_entity_poly.pdbx_strand_id
1 'polypeptide(L)'
;MREALFDCAKKRREKILTVLGKALAAWPEVTFAYAYGSFLEDRPFHDIDVGVYVATADERKASSLALDLAIALEADLARQSEAEEE
;
A
#
# COMPACT_ATOMS: atom_id res chain seq x y z
N MET A 1 2.49 -16.82 -15.94
CA MET A 1 1.04 -16.74 -15.65
C MET A 1 0.66 -15.27 -15.67
N ARG A 2 -0.46 -14.87 -16.27
CA ARG A 2 -0.99 -13.52 -16.04
C ARG A 2 -1.65 -13.55 -14.66
N GLU A 3 -1.19 -12.71 -13.74
CA GLU A 3 -1.83 -12.54 -12.43
C GLU A 3 -3.28 -12.07 -12.61
N ALA A 4 -4.16 -12.49 -11.71
CA ALA A 4 -5.56 -12.09 -11.74
C ALA A 4 -5.67 -10.57 -11.58
N LEU A 5 -6.61 -9.96 -12.30
CA LEU A 5 -6.95 -8.55 -12.12
C LEU A 5 -7.95 -8.42 -10.98
N PHE A 6 -7.69 -7.50 -10.06
CA PHE A 6 -8.66 -7.06 -9.06
C PHE A 6 -9.55 -5.98 -9.65
N ASP A 7 -10.85 -6.13 -9.48
CA ASP A 7 -11.82 -5.08 -9.73
C ASP A 7 -12.65 -4.86 -8.47
N CYS A 8 -12.72 -3.61 -8.01
CA CYS A 8 -13.51 -3.27 -6.84
C CYS A 8 -14.07 -1.85 -6.91
N ALA A 9 -15.24 -1.71 -6.26
CA ALA A 9 -15.95 -0.43 -6.16
C ALA A 9 -15.09 0.62 -5.44
N LYS A 10 -15.30 1.89 -5.81
CA LYS A 10 -14.62 3.05 -5.23
C LYS A 10 -14.58 3.05 -3.69
N LYS A 11 -15.69 2.68 -3.04
CA LYS A 11 -15.77 2.58 -1.57
C LYS A 11 -14.76 1.60 -0.97
N ARG A 12 -14.49 0.46 -1.65
CA ARG A 12 -13.48 -0.51 -1.22
C ARG A 12 -12.08 0.05 -1.44
N ARG A 13 -11.83 0.77 -2.53
CA ARG A 13 -10.56 1.48 -2.75
C ARG A 13 -10.27 2.52 -1.66
N GLU A 14 -11.27 3.30 -1.26
CA GLU A 14 -11.15 4.27 -0.16
C GLU A 14 -10.84 3.59 1.19
N LYS A 15 -11.46 2.43 1.46
CA LYS A 15 -11.10 1.61 2.64
C LYS A 15 -9.65 1.14 2.59
N ILE A 16 -9.21 0.61 1.45
CA ILE A 16 -7.82 0.16 1.25
C ILE A 16 -6.83 1.31 1.49
N LEU A 17 -7.09 2.49 0.92
CA LEU A 17 -6.28 3.69 1.18
C LEU A 17 -6.25 4.08 2.66
N THR A 18 -7.36 3.91 3.37
CA THR A 18 -7.43 4.17 4.82
C THR A 18 -6.56 3.18 5.60
N VAL A 19 -6.57 1.89 5.24
CA VAL A 19 -5.72 0.87 5.87
C VAL A 19 -4.25 1.18 5.61
N LEU A 20 -3.88 1.41 4.35
CA LEU A 20 -2.51 1.76 3.96
C LEU A 20 -2.03 3.02 4.69
N GLY A 21 -2.86 4.05 4.78
CA GLY A 21 -2.54 5.28 5.50
C GLY A 21 -2.29 5.05 6.98
N LYS A 22 -3.07 4.19 7.65
CA LYS A 22 -2.85 3.83 9.05
C LYS A 22 -1.56 3.03 9.25
N ALA A 23 -1.30 2.07 8.37
CA ALA A 23 -0.10 1.25 8.41
C ALA A 23 1.15 2.13 8.23
N LEU A 24 1.16 3.00 7.21
CA LEU A 24 2.26 3.94 6.95
C LEU A 24 2.49 4.93 8.10
N ALA A 25 1.43 5.39 8.76
CA ALA A 25 1.55 6.30 9.90
C ALA A 25 2.24 5.67 11.13
N ALA A 26 2.35 4.35 11.19
CA ALA A 26 3.11 3.66 12.24
C ALA A 26 4.63 3.73 12.03
N TRP A 27 5.09 4.21 10.87
CA TRP A 27 6.51 4.31 10.51
C TRP A 27 7.00 5.75 10.62
N PRO A 28 7.72 6.12 11.70
CA PRO A 28 8.16 7.49 11.93
C PRO A 28 9.13 8.01 10.85
N GLU A 29 9.78 7.12 10.11
CA GLU A 29 10.66 7.46 9.00
C GLU A 29 9.90 7.97 7.77
N VAL A 30 8.61 7.63 7.62
CA VAL A 30 7.79 8.07 6.49
C VAL A 30 7.24 9.47 6.77
N THR A 31 7.60 10.43 5.93
CA THR A 31 7.16 11.84 6.05
C THR A 31 5.97 12.16 5.17
N PHE A 32 5.86 11.48 4.02
CA PHE A 32 4.75 11.62 3.10
C PHE A 32 4.62 10.34 2.27
N ALA A 33 3.40 10.01 1.85
CA ALA A 33 3.16 8.91 0.94
C ALA A 33 1.97 9.21 0.04
N TYR A 34 1.99 8.65 -1.17
CA TYR A 34 0.91 8.76 -2.13
C TYR A 34 0.74 7.47 -2.90
N ALA A 35 -0.51 7.08 -3.14
CA ALA A 35 -0.81 5.99 -4.06
C ALA A 35 -0.67 6.47 -5.51
N TYR A 36 -0.32 5.58 -6.42
CA TYR A 36 -0.24 5.86 -7.85
C TYR A 36 -0.74 4.67 -8.68
N GLY A 37 -0.75 4.85 -10.00
CA GLY A 37 -1.01 3.76 -10.94
C GLY A 37 -2.49 3.41 -11.10
N SER A 38 -2.71 2.23 -11.69
CA SER A 38 -4.05 1.79 -12.12
C SER A 38 -5.06 1.60 -10.98
N PHE A 39 -4.60 1.48 -9.74
CA PHE A 39 -5.45 1.42 -8.55
C PHE A 39 -6.30 2.69 -8.36
N LEU A 40 -5.86 3.85 -8.85
CA LEU A 40 -6.62 5.11 -8.75
C LEU A 40 -7.56 5.33 -9.94
N GLU A 41 -7.46 4.52 -10.98
CA GLU A 41 -8.32 4.58 -12.16
C GLU A 41 -9.56 3.70 -11.95
N ASP A 42 -10.70 4.09 -12.54
CA ASP A 42 -11.95 3.32 -12.51
C ASP A 42 -11.89 2.11 -13.47
N ARG A 43 -10.92 1.23 -13.22
CA ARG A 43 -10.63 0.02 -13.99
C ARG A 43 -9.97 -1.05 -13.14
N PRO A 44 -9.90 -2.31 -13.63
CA PRO A 44 -9.18 -3.36 -12.93
C PRO A 44 -7.67 -3.07 -12.82
N PHE A 45 -7.06 -3.52 -11.72
CA PHE A 45 -5.66 -3.34 -11.37
C PHE A 45 -5.03 -4.65 -10.90
N HIS A 46 -3.71 -4.75 -10.93
CA HIS A 46 -2.97 -5.94 -10.46
C HIS A 46 -2.50 -5.77 -9.03
N ASP A 47 -1.96 -4.61 -8.73
CA ASP A 47 -1.30 -4.24 -7.49
C ASP A 47 -1.62 -2.78 -7.12
N ILE A 48 -1.04 -2.33 -6.00
CA ILE A 48 -1.17 -0.96 -5.52
C ILE A 48 0.24 -0.38 -5.38
N ASP A 49 0.56 0.57 -6.25
CA ASP A 49 1.81 1.31 -6.17
C ASP A 49 1.71 2.42 -5.11
N VAL A 50 2.68 2.47 -4.20
CA VAL A 50 2.79 3.52 -3.19
C VAL A 50 4.18 4.17 -3.26
N GLY A 51 4.21 5.46 -3.59
CA GLY A 51 5.41 6.28 -3.45
C GLY A 51 5.54 6.79 -2.02
N VAL A 52 6.72 6.66 -1.42
CA VAL A 52 7.02 7.12 -0.05
C VAL A 52 8.20 8.09 -0.04
N TYR A 53 8.07 9.16 0.75
CA TYR A 53 9.15 10.06 1.09
C TYR A 53 9.60 9.77 2.51
N VAL A 54 10.90 9.55 2.69
CA VAL A 54 11.47 9.11 3.95
C VAL A 54 12.47 10.14 4.50
N ALA A 55 12.49 10.30 5.83
CA ALA A 55 13.36 11.23 6.55
C ALA A 55 14.80 10.68 6.70
N THR A 56 15.42 10.24 5.60
CA THR A 56 16.81 9.77 5.59
C THR A 56 17.53 10.25 4.32
N ALA A 57 18.79 10.65 4.48
CA ALA A 57 19.69 10.97 3.37
C ALA A 57 20.53 9.76 2.93
N ASP A 58 20.44 8.64 3.64
CA ASP A 58 21.15 7.40 3.30
C ASP A 58 20.28 6.54 2.38
N GLU A 59 20.71 6.45 1.10
CA GLU A 59 20.02 5.70 0.06
C GLU A 59 19.89 4.20 0.36
N ARG A 60 20.89 3.60 1.03
CA ARG A 60 20.84 2.18 1.39
C ARG A 60 19.76 1.96 2.44
N LYS A 61 19.69 2.82 3.45
CA LYS A 61 18.61 2.77 4.45
C LYS A 61 17.24 3.03 3.83
N ALA A 62 17.14 3.99 2.93
CA ALA A 62 15.89 4.26 2.21
C ALA A 62 15.42 3.03 1.42
N SER A 63 16.35 2.34 0.74
CA SER A 63 16.04 1.12 -0.02
C SER A 63 15.60 -0.03 0.88
N SER A 64 16.29 -0.25 2.01
CA SER A 64 15.87 -1.27 2.99
C SER A 64 14.49 -0.97 3.58
N LEU A 65 14.26 0.28 3.97
CA LEU A 65 12.98 0.72 4.51
C LEU A 65 11.84 0.55 3.50
N ALA A 66 12.07 0.84 2.21
CA ALA A 66 11.08 0.64 1.17
C ALA A 66 10.66 -0.84 1.04
N LEU A 67 11.61 -1.77 1.17
CA LEU A 67 11.32 -3.20 1.15
C LEU A 67 10.53 -3.64 2.39
N ASP A 68 10.96 -3.18 3.57
CA ASP A 68 10.28 -3.50 4.83
C ASP A 68 8.84 -2.96 4.85
N LEU A 69 8.64 -1.75 4.33
CA LEU A 69 7.32 -1.15 4.14
C LEU A 69 6.45 -1.99 3.20
N ALA A 70 6.98 -2.43 2.05
CA ALA A 70 6.20 -3.24 1.11
C ALA A 70 5.67 -4.52 1.77
N ILE A 71 6.52 -5.24 2.50
CA ILE A 71 6.16 -6.46 3.23
C ILE A 71 5.09 -6.16 4.28
N ALA A 72 5.26 -5.08 5.05
CA ALA A 72 4.33 -4.72 6.11
C ALA A 72 2.95 -4.33 5.55
N LEU A 73 2.90 -3.54 4.48
CA LEU A 73 1.64 -3.12 3.87
C LEU A 73 0.85 -4.30 3.28
N GLU A 74 1.54 -5.25 2.64
CA GLU A 74 0.92 -6.47 2.13
C GLU A 74 0.31 -7.30 3.26
N ALA A 75 1.07 -7.50 4.34
CA ALA A 75 0.60 -8.24 5.51
C ALA A 75 -0.59 -7.55 6.20
N ASP A 76 -0.60 -6.23 6.27
CA ASP A 76 -1.70 -5.45 6.86
C ASP A 76 -2.99 -5.56 6.05
N LEU A 77 -2.88 -5.55 4.71
CA LEU A 77 -4.03 -5.74 3.83
C LEU A 77 -4.59 -7.17 3.92
N ALA A 78 -3.73 -8.18 3.97
CA ALA A 78 -4.15 -9.58 4.10
C ALA A 78 -4.96 -9.85 5.38
N ARG A 79 -4.51 -9.30 6.52
CA ARG A 79 -5.23 -9.44 7.80
C ARG A 79 -6.61 -8.75 7.79
N GLN A 80 -6.76 -7.68 7.03
CA GLN A 80 -8.03 -6.95 6.92
C GLN A 80 -9.02 -7.66 5.97
N SER A 81 -8.54 -8.39 4.96
CA SER A 81 -9.43 -9.23 4.14
C SER A 81 -10.01 -10.41 4.92
N GLU A 82 -9.22 -11.04 5.79
CA GLU A 82 -9.69 -12.15 6.63
C GLU A 82 -10.74 -11.69 7.66
N ALA A 83 -10.58 -10.48 8.21
CA ALA A 83 -11.51 -9.92 9.19
C ALA A 83 -12.85 -9.40 8.61
N GLU A 84 -12.97 -9.25 7.29
CA GLU A 84 -14.25 -8.91 6.63
C GLU A 84 -15.08 -10.16 6.25
N GLU A 85 -14.51 -11.37 6.37
CA GLU A 85 -15.17 -12.65 6.05
C GLU A 85 -15.77 -13.38 7.26
N GLU A 86 -15.57 -12.85 8.48
CA GLU A 86 -16.08 -13.38 9.77
C GLU A 86 -17.22 -12.52 10.35
#